data_AF-A0A6N6MNC7-F1
#
_entry.id   AF-A0A6N6MNC7-F1
#
_cell.length_a   1.000
_cell.length_b   1.000
_cell.length_c   1.000
_cell.angle_alpha   90.00
_cell.angle_beta   90.00
_cell.angle_gamma   90.00
#
_symmetry.space_group_name_H-M   'P 1'
#
loop_
_entity.id
_entity.type
_entity.pdbx_description
1 polymer ?
#
loop_
_entity_poly.entity_id
_entity_poly.type
_entity_poly.pdbx_seq_one_letter_code
_entity_poly.pdbx_strand_id
1 'polypeptide(L)' 'MINDLIEPLGASCEDWDGEILAVFDRHGRSRLAPTLSDLWSAVEALTGERIDPLLGQGVGGAVQ' A
#
# COMPACT_ATOMS: atom_id res chain seq x y z
N MET A 1 -9.86 7.55 2.01
CA MET A 1 -9.34 8.23 0.79
C MET A 1 -8.11 7.54 0.19
N ILE A 2 -7.05 7.20 0.95
CA ILE A 2 -6.01 6.25 0.48
C ILE A 2 -6.37 4.81 0.82
N ASN A 3 -6.85 4.55 2.04
CA ASN A 3 -7.26 3.20 2.45
C ASN A 3 -8.29 2.58 1.50
N ASP A 4 -9.23 3.36 0.98
CA ASP A 4 -10.21 2.88 -0.01
C ASP A 4 -9.59 2.32 -1.31
N LEU A 5 -8.36 2.73 -1.65
CA LEU A 5 -7.63 2.24 -2.83
C LEU A 5 -6.83 0.97 -2.54
N ILE A 6 -6.34 0.81 -1.30
CA ILE A 6 -5.39 -0.25 -0.94
C ILE A 6 -6.03 -1.38 -0.13
N GLU A 7 -7.19 -1.14 0.49
CA GLU A 7 -7.98 -2.16 1.20
C GLU A 7 -8.35 -3.34 0.29
N PRO A 8 -8.78 -3.16 -0.97
CA PRO A 8 -9.06 -4.28 -1.86
C PRO A 8 -7.83 -5.17 -2.15
N LEU A 9 -6.62 -4.62 -1.99
CA LEU A 9 -5.35 -5.36 -2.14
C LEU A 9 -4.93 -6.07 -0.84
N GLY A 10 -5.71 -5.91 0.25
CA GLY A 10 -5.42 -6.48 1.55
C GLY A 10 -4.35 -5.71 2.34
N ALA A 11 -4.25 -4.41 2.09
CA ALA A 11 -3.39 -3.48 2.82
C ALA A 11 -4.19 -2.34 3.46
N SER A 12 -3.63 -1.75 4.52
CA SER A 12 -4.11 -0.51 5.12
C SER A 12 -2.93 0.40 5.42
N CYS A 13 -3.19 1.69 5.63
CA CYS A 13 -2.21 2.64 6.14
C CYS A 13 -2.78 3.49 7.27
N GLU A 14 -1.90 3.85 8.19
CA GLU A 14 -2.16 4.70 9.34
C GLU A 14 -1.10 5.80 9.45
N ASP A 15 -1.44 6.92 10.08
CA ASP A 15 -0.48 7.97 10.43
C ASP A 15 0.43 7.47 11.56
N TRP A 16 1.75 7.53 11.35
CA TRP A 16 2.73 7.05 12.33
C TRP A 16 3.22 8.16 13.27
N ASP A 17 3.56 9.32 12.71
CA ASP A 17 4.15 10.45 13.46
C ASP A 17 3.68 11.84 12.98
N GLY A 18 2.66 11.91 12.14
CA GLY A 18 2.18 13.15 11.50
C GLY A 18 2.83 13.48 10.16
N GLU A 19 3.93 12.81 9.78
CA GLU A 19 4.61 12.99 8.48
C GLU A 19 4.78 11.68 7.71
N ILE A 20 4.90 10.55 8.42
CA ILE A 20 5.13 9.22 7.84
C ILE A 20 3.86 8.37 7.93
N LEU A 21 3.58 7.64 6.85
CA LEU A 21 2.54 6.63 6.84
C LEU A 21 3.12 5.25 7.17
N ALA A 22 2.47 4.50 8.06
CA ALA A 22 2.75 3.09 8.27
C ALA A 22 1.76 2.26 7.45
N VAL A 23 2.26 1.40 6.56
CA VAL A 23 1.47 0.48 5.73
C VAL A 23 1.51 -0.91 6.34
N PHE A 24 0.36 -1.57 6.43
CA PHE A 24 0.19 -2.89 7.02
C PHE A 24 -0.46 -3.85 6.03
N ASP A 25 -0.11 -5.13 6.11
CA ASP A 25 -0.85 -6.21 5.43
C ASP A 25 -1.75 -6.99 6.41
N ARG A 26 -2.60 -7.85 5.87
CA ARG A 26 -3.48 -8.74 6.65
C ARG A 26 -2.76 -9.68 7.63
N HIS A 27 -1.45 -9.87 7.49
CA HIS A 27 -0.63 -10.73 8.35
C HIS A 27 0.10 -9.94 9.45
N GLY A 28 -0.15 -8.62 9.55
CA GLY A 28 0.50 -7.74 10.51
C GLY A 28 1.93 -7.34 10.15
N ARG A 29 2.39 -7.62 8.92
CA ARG A 29 3.67 -7.10 8.42
C ARG A 29 3.50 -5.63 8.09
N SER A 30 4.52 -4.83 8.38
CA SER A 30 4.46 -3.39 8.16
C SER A 30 5.69 -2.80 7.47
N ARG A 31 5.48 -1.64 6.85
CA ARG A 31 6.53 -0.80 6.26
C ARG A 31 6.20 0.67 6.45
N LEU A 32 7.23 1.49 6.69
CA LEU A 32 7.08 2.94 6.73
C LEU A 32 7.22 3.53 5.33
N ALA A 33 6.38 4.51 5.03
CA ALA A 33 6.30 5.22 3.77
C ALA A 33 6.33 6.74 4.04
N PRO A 34 7.51 7.37 3.96
CA PRO A 34 7.66 8.82 4.16
C PRO A 34 7.00 9.67 3.07
N THR A 35 6.77 9.09 1.89
CA THR A 35 6.09 9.76 0.78
C THR A 35 5.00 8.88 0.19
N LEU A 36 4.11 9.48 -0.62
CA LEU A 36 3.12 8.72 -1.39
C LEU A 36 3.76 7.73 -2.37
N SER A 37 4.92 8.07 -2.94
CA SER A 37 5.63 7.14 -3.82
C SER A 37 6.10 5.91 -3.05
N ASP A 38 6.61 6.10 -1.83
CA ASP A 38 7.03 5.01 -0.97
C ASP A 38 5.83 4.16 -0.51
N LEU A 39 4.66 4.79 -0.34
CA LEU A 39 3.43 4.08 0.04
C LEU A 39 3.04 3.05 -1.01
N TRP A 40 3.04 3.43 -2.29
CA TRP A 40 2.70 2.49 -3.37
C TRP A 40 3.68 1.32 -3.40
N SER A 41 4.98 1.59 -3.37
CA SER A 41 6.00 0.54 -3.34
C SER A 41 5.89 -0.34 -2.08
N ALA A 42 5.51 0.21 -0.94
CA ALA A 42 5.28 -0.54 0.29
C ALA A 42 4.07 -1.48 0.17
N VAL A 43 2.96 -1.00 -0.41
CA VAL A 43 1.77 -1.82 -0.69
C VAL A 43 2.11 -2.96 -1.64
N GLU A 44 2.81 -2.69 -2.75
CA GLU A 44 3.19 -3.75 -3.70
C GLU A 44 4.09 -4.79 -3.05
N ALA A 45 5.07 -4.36 -2.25
CA ALA A 45 5.98 -5.27 -1.58
C ALA A 45 5.32 -6.10 -0.47
N LEU A 46 4.26 -5.60 0.15
CA LEU A 46 3.51 -6.30 1.19
C LEU A 46 2.46 -7.24 0.60
N THR A 47 1.74 -6.80 -0.43
CA THR A 47 0.61 -7.53 -1.01
C THR A 47 1.02 -8.48 -2.13
N GLY A 48 2.14 -8.20 -2.82
CA GLY A 48 2.54 -8.88 -4.04
C GLY A 48 1.77 -8.42 -5.29
N GLU A 49 0.82 -7.49 -5.13
CA GLU A 49 -0.01 -6.95 -6.20
C GLU A 49 0.58 -5.63 -6.70
N ARG A 50 0.46 -5.34 -8.00
CA ARG A 50 0.83 -4.02 -8.52
C ARG A 50 -0.29 -3.01 -8.38
N ILE A 51 0.08 -1.75 -8.15
CA ILE A 51 -0.89 -0.65 -8.04
C ILE A 51 -0.58 0.46 -9.04
N ASP A 52 -1.60 0.89 -9.77
CA ASP A 52 -1.58 2.16 -10.52
C ASP A 52 -2.50 3.16 -9.80
N PRO A 53 -1.93 4.12 -9.06
CA PRO A 53 -2.71 5.08 -8.29
C PRO A 53 -3.53 6.04 -9.18
N LEU A 54 -3.23 6.15 -10.47
CA LEU A 54 -3.99 6.98 -11.42
C LEU A 54 -5.21 6.24 -12.00
N LEU A 55 -5.20 4.91 -11.98
CA LEU A 55 -6.31 4.07 -12.42
C LEU A 55 -7.19 3.59 -11.26
N GLY A 56 -6.75 3.80 -10.02
CA GLY A 56 -7.52 3.54 -8.80
C GLY A 56 -7.81 2.07 -8.53
N GLN A 57 -7.21 1.14 -9.29
CA GLN A 57 -7.39 -0.31 -9.17
C GLN A 57 -6.05 -1.02 -9.44
N GLY A 58 -5.80 -2.13 -8.73
CA GLY A 58 -4.59 -2.93 -8.91
C GLY A 58 -4.41 -3.38 -10.36
N VAL A 59 -3.20 -3.19 -10.90
CA VAL A 59 -2.89 -3.64 -12.26
C VAL A 59 -2.51 -5.10 -12.14
N GLY A 60 -3.52 -5.98 -12.23
CA GLY A 60 -3.35 -7.42 -12.07
C GLY A 60 -2.09 -7.93 -12.77
N GLY A 61 -1.13 -8.37 -11.96
CA GLY A 61 0.21 -8.70 -12.41
C GLY A 61 0.88 -9.61 -11.40
N ALA A 62 0.50 -10.88 -11.43
CA ALA A 62 1.19 -11.94 -10.72
C ALA A 62 2.69 -11.88 -11.05
N VAL A 63 3.50 -11.51 -10.07
CA VAL A 63 4.94 -11.71 -10.14
C VAL A 63 5.22 -13.20 -9.92
N GLN A 64 5.64 -13.87 -11.01
CA GLN A 64 6.19 -15.23 -10.99
C GLN A 64 7.59 -15.23 -10.40
#